data_AF-A0A2G9FW20-F1
#
_entry.id   AF-A0A2G9FW20-F1
#
_cell.length_a   1.000
_cell.length_b   1.000
_cell.length_c   1.000
_cell.angle_alpha   90.00
_cell.angle_beta   90.00
_cell.angle_gamma   90.00
#
_symmetry.space_group_name_H-M   'P 1'
#
loop_
_entity.id
_entity.type
_entity.pdbx_description
1 polymer ?
#
loop_
_entity_poly.entity_id
_entity_poly.type
_entity_poly.pdbx_seq_one_letter_code
_entity_poly.pdbx_strand_id
1 'polypeptide(L)' 'MNYLNNVISPLDQFEVRNLLSLDAPVLGNISLSITNIGLYLTIGGYLIFLLGLLSTNNNKIVPNG' A
#
# COMPACT_ATOMS: atom_id res chain seq x y z
N MET A 1 -20.99 20.00 -6.58
CA MET A 1 -20.04 19.60 -7.66
C MET A 1 -19.80 18.11 -7.52
N ASN A 2 -20.21 17.32 -8.52
CA ASN A 2 -20.01 15.88 -8.52
C ASN A 2 -18.51 15.58 -8.69
N TYR A 3 -17.83 15.23 -7.60
CA TYR A 3 -16.43 14.80 -7.58
C TYR A 3 -16.13 13.59 -8.49
N LEU A 4 -17.16 12.92 -9.01
CA LEU A 4 -17.05 11.76 -9.90
C LEU A 4 -16.66 12.10 -11.36
N ASN A 5 -16.75 13.38 -11.78
CA ASN A 5 -16.60 13.75 -13.20
C ASN A 5 -15.21 14.29 -13.58
N ASN A 6 -14.20 14.23 -12.72
CA ASN A 6 -12.87 14.81 -13.00
C ASN A 6 -11.79 13.75 -13.31
N VAL A 7 -12.19 12.67 -13.99
CA VAL A 7 -11.25 11.74 -14.64
C VAL A 7 -11.02 12.28 -16.04
N ILE A 8 -9.88 12.94 -16.26
CA ILE A 8 -9.54 13.61 -17.52
C ILE A 8 -9.31 12.55 -18.60
N SER A 9 -8.77 11.39 -18.22
CA SER A 9 -8.74 10.17 -19.02
C SER A 9 -8.93 8.92 -18.14
N PRO A 10 -9.58 7.85 -18.63
CA PRO A 10 -9.64 6.57 -17.91
C PRO A 10 -8.27 5.98 -17.56
N LEU A 11 -7.18 6.45 -18.19
CA LEU A 11 -5.82 6.04 -17.89
C LEU A 11 -5.27 6.70 -16.61
N ASP A 12 -5.82 7.85 -16.20
CA ASP A 12 -5.34 8.63 -15.05
C ASP A 12 -5.44 7.85 -13.73
N GLN A 13 -6.35 6.88 -13.64
CA GLN A 13 -6.48 6.00 -12.47
C GLN A 13 -5.24 5.13 -12.20
N PHE A 14 -4.37 4.96 -13.19
CA PHE A 14 -3.14 4.16 -13.10
C PHE A 14 -1.89 5.01 -12.86
N GLU A 15 -2.04 6.31 -12.67
CA GLU A 15 -0.91 7.19 -12.40
C GLU A 15 -0.26 6.86 -11.05
N VAL A 16 1.05 6.65 -11.06
CA VAL A 16 1.84 6.47 -9.83
C VAL A 16 2.18 7.83 -9.26
N ARG A 17 1.71 8.10 -8.04
CA ARG A 17 1.92 9.38 -7.35
C ARG A 17 2.69 9.17 -6.05
N ASN A 18 3.57 10.10 -5.73
CA ASN A 18 4.21 10.19 -4.42
C ASN A 18 3.17 10.66 -3.40
N LEU A 19 3.05 9.94 -2.28
CA LEU A 19 2.19 10.31 -1.15
C LEU A 19 2.99 10.96 -0.03
N LEU A 20 4.18 10.42 0.23
CA LEU A 20 5.16 10.95 1.17
C LEU A 20 6.54 10.80 0.55
N SER A 21 7.37 11.84 0.59
CA SER A 21 8.74 11.79 0.08
C SER A 21 9.70 12.43 1.07
N LEU A 22 10.90 11.88 1.16
CA LEU A 22 12.02 12.35 1.95
C LEU A 22 13.21 12.46 1.01
N ASP A 23 13.64 13.68 0.75
CA ASP A 23 14.84 13.98 0.00
C ASP A 23 15.96 14.39 0.95
N ALA A 24 17.10 13.72 0.84
CA ALA A 24 18.26 13.90 1.68
C ALA A 24 19.51 14.18 0.82
N PRO A 25 19.63 15.40 0.25
CA PRO A 25 20.75 15.78 -0.62
C PRO A 25 22.12 15.67 0.09
N VAL A 26 22.16 15.96 1.39
CA VAL A 26 23.38 15.89 2.21
C VAL A 26 23.79 14.44 2.50
N LEU A 27 22.86 13.47 2.44
CA LEU A 27 23.15 12.04 2.63
C LEU A 27 23.36 11.35 1.27
N GLY A 28 24.19 11.93 0.40
CA GLY A 28 24.50 11.34 -0.90
C GLY A 28 23.33 11.36 -1.89
N ASN A 29 22.46 12.37 -1.81
CA ASN A 29 21.29 12.53 -2.68
C ASN A 29 20.30 11.36 -2.64
N ILE A 30 20.05 10.81 -1.45
CA ILE A 30 18.99 9.81 -1.25
C ILE A 30 17.64 10.49 -1.44
N SER A 31 16.77 9.89 -2.25
CA SER A 31 15.34 10.18 -2.29
C SER A 31 14.56 8.92 -1.96
N LEU A 32 13.76 8.98 -0.92
CA LEU A 32 12.89 7.89 -0.49
C LEU A 32 11.45 8.37 -0.57
N SER A 33 10.58 7.63 -1.26
CA SER A 33 9.16 7.95 -1.31
C SER A 33 8.26 6.75 -1.06
N ILE A 34 7.14 7.02 -0.40
CA ILE A 34 5.99 6.14 -0.36
C ILE A 34 5.07 6.59 -1.49
N THR A 35 4.97 5.76 -2.52
CA THR A 35 4.04 5.94 -3.64
C THR A 35 2.69 5.27 -3.34
N ASN A 36 1.65 5.61 -4.11
CA ASN A 36 0.37 4.90 -4.02
C ASN A 36 0.51 3.39 -4.24
N ILE A 37 1.31 2.95 -5.23
CA ILE A 37 1.58 1.54 -5.47
C ILE A 37 2.35 0.91 -4.31
N GLY A 38 3.34 1.62 -3.73
CA GLY A 38 4.05 1.17 -2.54
C GLY A 38 3.13 1.02 -1.33
N LEU A 39 2.18 1.94 -1.15
CA LEU A 39 1.15 1.86 -0.12
C LEU A 39 0.23 0.65 -0.35
N TYR A 40 -0.24 0.41 -1.57
CA TYR A 40 -1.08 -0.74 -1.90
C TYR A 40 -0.38 -2.07 -1.61
N LEU A 41 0.91 -2.19 -1.96
CA LEU A 41 1.71 -3.37 -1.64
C LEU A 41 1.91 -3.54 -0.13
N THR A 42 2.11 -2.45 0.60
CA THR A 42 2.25 -2.48 2.07
C THR A 42 0.96 -2.96 2.73
N ILE A 43 -0.20 -2.43 2.29
CA ILE A 43 -1.51 -2.88 2.78
C ILE A 43 -1.74 -4.35 2.44
N GLY A 44 -1.45 -4.77 1.20
CA GLY A 44 -1.59 -6.17 0.78
C GLY A 44 -0.72 -7.12 1.62
N GLY A 45 0.55 -6.77 1.82
CA GLY A 45 1.46 -7.53 2.68
C GLY A 45 1.00 -7.58 4.14
N TYR A 46 0.52 -6.45 4.67
CA TYR A 46 -0.04 -6.37 6.02
C TYR A 46 -1.28 -7.27 6.19
N LEU A 47 -2.17 -7.30 5.21
CA LEU A 47 -3.34 -8.18 5.23
C LEU A 47 -2.94 -9.66 5.20
N ILE A 48 -1.98 -10.05 4.33
CA ILE A 48 -1.46 -11.42 4.28
C ILE A 48 -0.85 -11.80 5.62
N PHE A 49 -0.05 -10.91 6.22
CA PHE A 49 0.56 -11.12 7.53
C PHE A 49 -0.49 -11.32 8.62
N LEU A 50 -1.51 -10.45 8.69
CA LEU A 50 -2.60 -10.57 9.65
C LEU A 50 -3.40 -11.87 9.48
N LEU A 51 -3.73 -12.24 8.24
CA LEU A 51 -4.40 -13.50 7.95
C LEU A 51 -3.55 -14.69 8.39
N GLY A 52 -2.23 -14.65 8.15
CA GLY A 52 -1.29 -15.65 8.64
C GLY A 52 -1.36 -15.78 10.16
N LEU A 53 -1.38 -14.66 10.89
CA LEU A 53 -1.44 -14.66 12.36
C LEU A 53 -2.80 -15.15 12.88
N LEU A 54 -3.91 -14.64 12.33
CA LEU A 54 -5.27 -14.95 12.77
C LEU A 54 -5.74 -16.36 12.36
N SER A 55 -5.17 -16.94 11.30
CA SER A 55 -5.49 -18.31 10.88
C SER A 55 -4.98 -19.36 11.87
N THR A 56 -4.08 -19.00 12.78
CA THR A 56 -3.60 -19.92 13.81
C THR A 56 -4.69 -20.14 14.88
N ASN A 57 -5.13 -21.39 15.05
CA ASN A 57 -6.12 -21.76 16.07
C ASN A 57 -5.47 -22.15 17.40
N ASN A 58 -4.68 -21.26 18.01
CA ASN A 58 -4.00 -21.57 19.28
C ASN A 58 -3.24 -22.92 19.25
N ASN A 59 -2.60 -23.24 18.11
CA ASN A 59 -1.93 -24.52 17.84
C ASN A 59 -2.82 -25.78 17.91
N LYS A 60 -4.15 -25.64 17.83
CA LYS A 60 -5.06 -26.76 17.61
C LYS A 60 -4.95 -27.22 16.15
N ILE A 61 -5.06 -28.53 15.96
CA ILE A 61 -5.02 -29.18 14.63
C ILE A 61 -6.29 -28.85 13.83
N VAL A 62 -7.40 -28.60 14.52
CA VAL A 62 -8.68 -28.25 13.89
C VAL A 62 -8.64 -26.78 13.45
N PRO A 63 -9.01 -26.44 12.21
CA PRO A 63 -9.06 -25.06 11.75
C PRO A 63 -10.09 -24.22 12.53
N ASN A 64 -9.86 -22.90 12.56
CA ASN A 64 -10.89 -21.93 12.95
C ASN A 64 -11.82 -21.71 11.74
N GLY A 65 -13.03 -22.24 11.78
CA GLY A 65 -14.02 -22.14 10.70
C GLY A 65 -14.82 -23.40 10.51
#